data_AF-A0A3F3A3B5-F1
#
_entry.id   AF-A0A3F3A3B5-F1
#
_cell.length_a   1.000
_cell.length_b   1.000
_cell.length_c   1.000
_cell.angle_alpha   90.00
_cell.angle_beta   90.00
_cell.angle_gamma   90.00
#
_symmetry.space_group_name_H-M   'P 1'
#
loop_
_entity.id
_entity.type
_entity.pdbx_description
1 polymer ?
#
loop_
_entity_poly.entity_id
_entity_poly.type
_entity_poly.pdbx_seq_one_letter_code
_entity_poly.pdbx_strand_id
1 'polypeptide(L)'
;MKNSTGPLYKNIALDIANRIVRGKLKSDEKISGRSTLASMYNVSPETIRRAVALLEDMSVVKSTKGSGIEILSISAAEKFIERNKSNVYLATVKENIEDILLRKKRLDEELQENFNKILDLMDRFENISPFTLIEVAVEENCKFIGKKVNEVKFWQQTGTTMVAYRRGKEIIISPGPNYIFTEGDIIVVIGTHNVYKKVYNFLYEK
;
A
#
# COMPACT_ATOMS: atom_id res chain seq x y z
N MET A 1 -10.93 27.51 -12.96
CA MET A 1 -12.38 27.77 -13.11
C MET A 1 -13.05 26.46 -13.49
N LYS A 2 -13.95 25.92 -12.65
CA LYS A 2 -14.64 24.63 -12.89
C LYS A 2 -15.72 24.80 -13.97
N ASN A 3 -15.48 24.26 -15.16
CA ASN A 3 -16.48 24.20 -16.21
C ASN A 3 -17.53 23.13 -15.86
N SER A 4 -18.64 23.58 -15.29
CA SER A 4 -19.83 22.75 -15.09
C SER A 4 -20.47 22.49 -16.46
N THR A 5 -20.46 21.25 -16.94
CA THR A 5 -21.07 20.80 -18.21
C THR A 5 -22.60 20.76 -18.18
N GLY A 6 -23.21 21.75 -17.51
CA GLY A 6 -24.65 21.96 -17.44
C GLY A 6 -25.00 23.17 -16.57
N PRO A 7 -26.18 23.78 -16.74
CA PRO A 7 -26.60 24.90 -15.92
C PRO A 7 -26.63 24.55 -14.42
N LEU A 8 -26.06 25.39 -13.56
CA LEU A 8 -25.86 25.14 -12.12
C LEU A 8 -27.12 24.65 -11.37
N TYR A 9 -28.29 25.20 -11.71
CA TYR A 9 -29.58 24.79 -11.14
C TYR A 9 -29.97 23.33 -11.48
N LYS A 10 -29.54 22.81 -12.63
CA LYS A 10 -29.80 21.42 -13.04
C LYS A 10 -28.99 20.43 -12.20
N ASN A 11 -27.74 20.78 -11.88
CA ASN A 11 -26.88 19.98 -11.00
C ASN A 11 -27.46 19.93 -9.57
N ILE A 12 -27.98 21.05 -9.08
CA ILE A 12 -28.65 21.11 -7.77
C ILE A 12 -29.92 20.25 -7.76
N ALA A 13 -30.74 20.31 -8.81
CA ALA A 13 -31.93 19.46 -8.94
C ALA A 13 -31.59 17.96 -8.93
N LEU A 14 -30.54 17.57 -9.66
CA LEU A 14 -30.03 16.20 -9.66
C LEU A 14 -29.51 15.75 -8.28
N ASP A 15 -28.78 16.61 -7.56
CA ASP A 15 -28.30 16.29 -6.21
C ASP A 15 -29.46 16.10 -5.22
N ILE A 16 -30.45 17.00 -5.24
CA ILE A 16 -31.66 16.89 -4.40
C ILE A 16 -32.41 15.58 -4.70
N ALA A 17 -32.64 15.26 -5.98
CA ALA A 17 -33.31 14.02 -6.36
C ALA A 17 -32.54 12.76 -5.87
N ASN A 18 -31.21 12.75 -6.00
CA ASN A 18 -30.38 11.64 -5.50
C ASN A 18 -30.45 11.48 -3.97
N ARG A 19 -30.59 12.59 -3.22
CA ARG A 19 -30.76 12.54 -1.76
C ARG A 19 -32.11 11.97 -1.35
N ILE A 20 -33.18 12.26 -2.10
CA ILE A 20 -34.51 11.70 -1.92
C ILE A 20 -34.49 10.17 -2.13
N VAL A 21 -33.92 9.70 -3.25
CA VAL A 21 -33.86 8.25 -3.57
C VAL A 21 -33.01 7.46 -2.59
N ARG A 22 -31.92 8.03 -2.08
CA ARG A 22 -31.05 7.37 -1.08
C ARG A 22 -31.67 7.28 0.32
N GLY A 23 -32.92 7.73 0.52
CA GLY A 23 -33.61 7.67 1.80
C GLY A 23 -33.03 8.59 2.89
N LYS A 24 -32.19 9.56 2.51
CA LYS A 24 -31.64 10.57 3.43
C LYS A 24 -32.65 11.67 3.78
N LEU A 25 -33.75 11.75 3.04
CA LEU A 25 -34.88 12.64 3.28
C LEU A 25 -36.14 11.77 3.30
N LYS A 26 -36.78 11.64 4.46
CA LYS A 26 -38.00 10.84 4.59
C LYS A 26 -39.20 11.62 4.02
N SER A 27 -40.20 10.90 3.50
CA SER A 27 -41.42 11.48 2.90
C SER A 27 -42.14 12.50 3.82
N ASP A 28 -41.95 12.38 5.14
CA ASP A 28 -42.54 13.25 6.16
C ASP A 28 -41.58 14.35 6.69
N GLU A 29 -40.33 14.40 6.19
CA GLU A 29 -39.36 15.43 6.55
C GLU A 29 -39.42 16.59 5.56
N LYS A 30 -39.78 17.77 6.08
CA LYS A 30 -39.74 19.01 5.31
C LYS A 30 -38.29 19.38 5.01
N ILE A 31 -37.95 19.51 3.73
CA ILE A 31 -36.67 20.07 3.34
C ILE A 31 -36.68 21.56 3.72
N SER A 32 -35.56 22.03 4.29
CA SER A 32 -35.35 23.43 4.63
C SER A 32 -35.73 24.37 3.48
N GLY A 33 -36.31 25.53 3.82
CA GLY A 33 -36.83 26.46 2.83
C GLY A 33 -35.78 26.95 1.81
N ARG A 34 -36.27 27.61 0.75
CA ARG A 34 -35.45 28.06 -0.41
C ARG A 34 -34.21 28.86 0.00
N SER A 35 -34.31 29.68 1.06
CA SER A 35 -33.18 30.48 1.58
C SER A 35 -32.10 29.62 2.24
N THR A 36 -32.49 28.60 3.01
CA THR A 36 -31.54 27.70 3.67
C THR A 36 -30.79 26.86 2.64
N LEU A 37 -31.48 26.35 1.62
CA LEU A 37 -30.84 25.63 0.52
C LEU A 37 -29.89 26.53 -0.26
N ALA A 38 -30.23 27.81 -0.46
CA ALA A 38 -29.35 28.76 -1.13
C ALA A 38 -28.02 28.93 -0.38
N SER A 39 -28.08 29.04 0.95
CA SER A 39 -26.88 29.08 1.80
C SER A 39 -26.11 27.75 1.78
N MET A 40 -26.78 26.60 1.86
CA MET A 40 -26.12 25.28 1.86
C MET A 40 -25.37 24.99 0.55
N TYR A 41 -25.96 25.36 -0.58
CA TYR A 41 -25.36 25.15 -1.90
C TYR A 41 -24.47 26.32 -2.34
N ASN A 42 -24.35 27.38 -1.52
CA ASN A 42 -23.62 28.62 -1.81
C ASN A 42 -24.00 29.23 -3.17
N VAL A 43 -25.31 29.36 -3.42
CA VAL A 43 -25.87 29.89 -4.68
C VAL A 43 -26.94 30.94 -4.42
N SER A 44 -27.34 31.67 -5.47
CA SER A 44 -28.45 32.63 -5.36
C SER A 44 -29.79 31.93 -5.09
N PRO A 45 -30.72 32.57 -4.34
CA PRO A 45 -32.08 32.04 -4.13
C PRO A 45 -32.82 31.76 -5.45
N GLU A 46 -32.53 32.53 -6.50
CA GLU A 46 -33.09 32.33 -7.83
C GLU A 46 -32.61 31.03 -8.49
N THR A 47 -31.37 30.62 -8.23
CA THR A 47 -30.82 29.34 -8.71
C THR A 47 -31.51 28.16 -8.02
N ILE A 48 -31.79 28.26 -6.71
CA ILE A 48 -32.58 27.27 -5.98
C ILE A 48 -34.02 27.24 -6.48
N ARG A 49 -34.64 28.41 -6.70
CA ARG A 49 -36.00 28.49 -7.24
C ARG A 49 -36.11 27.74 -8.57
N ARG A 50 -35.15 27.92 -9.46
CA ARG A 50 -35.08 27.21 -10.75
C ARG A 50 -34.84 25.71 -10.59
N ALA A 51 -33.98 25.31 -9.65
CA ALA A 51 -33.73 23.89 -9.37
C ALA A 51 -34.97 23.17 -8.81
N VAL A 52 -35.70 23.83 -7.89
CA VAL A 52 -36.93 23.31 -7.30
C VAL A 52 -38.04 23.26 -8.35
N ALA A 53 -38.17 24.27 -9.22
CA ALA A 53 -39.15 24.26 -10.30
C ALA A 53 -38.99 23.04 -11.23
N LEU A 54 -37.74 22.66 -11.58
CA LEU A 54 -37.49 21.45 -12.38
C LEU A 54 -37.97 20.16 -11.70
N LEU A 55 -37.89 20.10 -10.37
CA LEU A 55 -38.34 18.96 -9.58
C LEU A 55 -39.87 18.98 -9.41
N GLU A 56 -40.48 20.17 -9.30
CA GLU A 56 -41.94 20.37 -9.27
C GLU A 56 -42.59 19.95 -10.60
N ASP A 57 -41.98 20.29 -11.75
CA ASP A 57 -42.49 19.94 -13.08
C ASP A 57 -42.66 18.43 -13.27
N MET A 58 -41.80 17.62 -12.63
CA MET A 58 -41.87 16.16 -12.65
C MET A 58 -42.57 15.57 -11.41
N SER A 59 -43.25 16.40 -10.62
CA SER A 59 -43.97 15.99 -9.39
C SER A 59 -43.08 15.25 -8.38
N VAL A 60 -41.80 15.60 -8.32
CA VAL A 60 -40.84 15.04 -7.36
C VAL A 60 -41.02 15.70 -5.99
N VAL A 61 -41.20 17.02 -5.99
CA VAL A 61 -41.37 17.85 -4.80
C VAL A 61 -42.48 18.88 -5.01
N LYS A 62 -42.94 19.50 -3.93
CA LYS A 62 -43.85 20.64 -3.91
C LYS A 62 -43.36 21.70 -2.95
N SER A 63 -43.29 22.96 -3.39
CA SER A 63 -42.88 24.07 -2.56
C SER A 63 -44.09 24.84 -2.05
N THR A 64 -44.25 24.89 -0.72
CA THR A 64 -45.35 25.62 -0.07
C THR A 64 -44.81 26.89 0.58
N LYS A 65 -45.45 28.03 0.31
CA LYS A 65 -45.04 29.34 0.89
C LYS A 65 -45.08 29.25 2.42
N GLY A 66 -43.93 29.43 3.07
CA GLY A 66 -43.80 29.43 4.53
C GLY A 66 -43.59 28.06 5.19
N SER A 67 -43.75 26.94 4.47
CA SER A 67 -43.63 25.58 5.07
C SER A 67 -42.50 24.72 4.48
N GLY A 68 -41.66 25.26 3.59
CA GLY A 68 -40.51 24.53 3.02
C GLY A 68 -40.86 23.76 1.75
N ILE A 69 -40.11 22.70 1.48
CA ILE A 69 -40.28 21.84 0.29
C ILE A 69 -40.66 20.44 0.78
N GLU A 70 -41.79 19.95 0.27
CA GLU A 70 -42.39 18.65 0.57
C GLU A 70 -42.07 17.65 -0.54
N ILE A 71 -41.76 16.41 -0.19
CA ILE A 71 -41.44 15.33 -1.14
C ILE A 71 -42.74 14.62 -1.50
N LEU A 72 -43.08 14.58 -2.80
CA LEU A 72 -44.32 13.96 -3.27
C LEU A 72 -44.14 12.48 -3.64
N SER A 73 -43.02 12.14 -4.29
CA SER A 73 -42.80 10.77 -4.78
C SER A 73 -41.33 10.44 -4.99
N ILE A 74 -40.88 9.35 -4.36
CA ILE A 74 -39.54 8.77 -4.57
C ILE A 74 -39.43 8.22 -5.99
N SER A 75 -40.48 7.57 -6.51
CA SER A 75 -40.49 7.04 -7.88
C SER A 75 -40.40 8.14 -8.94
N ALA A 76 -40.99 9.31 -8.70
CA ALA A 76 -40.81 10.47 -9.56
C ALA A 76 -39.36 10.99 -9.54
N ALA A 77 -38.71 10.97 -8.37
CA ALA A 77 -37.30 11.33 -8.22
C ALA A 77 -36.38 10.39 -9.03
N GLU A 78 -36.64 9.07 -9.01
CA GLU A 78 -35.90 8.09 -9.81
C GLU A 78 -36.01 8.38 -11.32
N LYS A 79 -37.24 8.62 -11.81
CA LYS A 79 -37.48 8.98 -13.21
C LYS A 79 -36.83 10.31 -13.60
N PHE A 80 -36.82 11.29 -12.70
CA PHE A 80 -36.14 12.57 -12.92
C PHE A 80 -34.63 12.36 -13.10
N ILE A 81 -34.03 11.53 -12.24
CA ILE A 81 -32.61 11.18 -12.30
C ILE A 81 -32.29 10.46 -13.62
N GLU A 82 -33.09 9.46 -14.02
CA GLU A 82 -32.88 8.72 -15.28
C GLU A 82 -32.90 9.63 -16.51
N ARG A 83 -33.87 10.54 -16.59
CA ARG A 83 -33.99 11.47 -17.73
C ARG A 83 -32.86 12.51 -17.80
N ASN A 84 -32.25 12.83 -16.66
CA ASN A 84 -31.24 13.89 -16.57
C ASN A 84 -29.80 13.38 -16.39
N LYS A 85 -29.58 12.05 -16.29
CA LYS A 85 -28.29 11.40 -15.99
C LYS A 85 -27.26 11.39 -17.12
N SER A 86 -27.68 11.33 -18.39
CA SER A 86 -26.80 10.80 -19.44
C SER A 86 -25.53 11.60 -19.74
N ASN A 87 -25.56 12.93 -19.71
CA ASN A 87 -24.37 13.74 -20.08
C ASN A 87 -23.50 14.16 -18.89
N VAL A 88 -24.10 14.42 -17.73
CA VAL A 88 -23.36 14.93 -16.55
C VAL A 88 -22.58 13.80 -15.87
N TYR A 89 -23.17 12.62 -15.74
CA TYR A 89 -22.51 11.49 -15.08
C TYR A 89 -21.27 11.01 -15.85
N LEU A 90 -21.35 10.89 -17.18
CA LEU A 90 -20.22 10.47 -18.01
C LEU A 90 -19.04 11.44 -17.94
N ALA A 91 -19.30 12.75 -17.90
CA ALA A 91 -18.24 13.75 -17.73
C ALA A 91 -17.55 13.61 -16.37
N THR A 92 -18.31 13.41 -15.29
CA THR A 92 -17.74 13.21 -13.95
C THR A 92 -16.93 11.91 -13.84
N VAL A 93 -17.40 10.80 -14.45
CA VAL A 93 -16.64 9.55 -14.47
C VAL A 93 -15.34 9.71 -15.25
N LYS A 94 -15.37 10.42 -16.39
CA LYS A 94 -14.17 10.71 -17.18
C LYS A 94 -13.14 11.52 -16.38
N GLU A 95 -13.55 12.59 -15.71
CA GLU A 95 -12.66 13.40 -14.86
C GLU A 95 -12.02 12.57 -13.73
N ASN A 96 -12.80 11.70 -13.09
CA ASN A 96 -12.28 10.80 -12.06
C ASN A 96 -11.25 9.82 -12.61
N ILE A 97 -11.47 9.28 -13.81
CA ILE A 97 -10.50 8.39 -14.47
C ILE A 97 -9.19 9.14 -14.76
N GLU A 98 -9.26 10.37 -15.26
CA GLU A 98 -8.08 11.19 -15.53
C GLU A 98 -7.26 11.49 -14.26
N ASP A 99 -7.93 11.80 -13.13
CA ASP A 99 -7.27 11.98 -11.83
C ASP A 99 -6.62 10.68 -11.32
N ILE A 100 -7.30 9.53 -11.45
CA ILE A 100 -6.73 8.23 -11.09
C ILE A 100 -5.50 7.91 -11.94
N LEU A 101 -5.53 8.17 -13.25
CA LEU A 101 -4.40 7.94 -14.14
C LEU A 101 -3.18 8.80 -13.75
N LEU A 102 -3.39 10.06 -13.40
CA LEU A 102 -2.33 10.95 -12.91
C LEU A 102 -1.72 10.45 -11.59
N ARG A 103 -2.55 9.99 -10.65
CA ARG A 103 -2.07 9.41 -9.39
C ARG A 103 -1.30 8.13 -9.61
N LYS A 104 -1.77 7.25 -10.49
CA LYS A 104 -1.05 6.02 -10.86
C LYS A 104 0.35 6.37 -11.38
N LYS A 105 0.46 7.34 -12.30
CA LYS A 105 1.76 7.75 -12.85
C LYS A 105 2.74 8.20 -11.76
N ARG A 106 2.27 9.01 -10.80
CA ARG A 106 3.10 9.43 -9.66
C ARG A 106 3.53 8.27 -8.77
N LEU A 107 2.64 7.31 -8.51
CA LEU A 107 2.97 6.11 -7.74
C LEU A 107 4.00 5.25 -8.48
N ASP A 108 3.89 5.12 -9.80
CA ASP A 108 4.86 4.38 -10.62
C ASP A 108 6.25 5.05 -10.58
N GLU A 109 6.32 6.38 -10.65
CA GLU A 109 7.57 7.14 -10.52
C GLU A 109 8.21 6.97 -9.12
N GLU A 110 7.43 7.05 -8.05
CA GLU A 110 7.90 6.85 -6.68
C GLU A 110 8.39 5.41 -6.44
N LEU A 111 7.68 4.43 -7.00
CA LEU A 111 8.07 3.02 -6.94
C LEU A 111 9.43 2.80 -7.63
N GLN A 112 9.63 3.39 -8.81
CA GLN A 112 10.89 3.30 -9.53
C GLN A 112 12.05 3.93 -8.74
N GLU A 113 11.84 5.09 -8.11
CA GLU A 113 12.85 5.74 -7.29
C GLU A 113 13.25 4.88 -6.08
N ASN A 114 12.26 4.29 -5.39
CA ASN A 114 12.50 3.41 -4.25
C ASN A 114 13.22 2.12 -4.65
N PHE A 115 12.88 1.55 -5.81
CA PHE A 115 13.58 0.38 -6.34
C PHE A 115 15.05 0.68 -6.62
N ASN A 116 15.35 1.83 -7.24
CA ASN A 116 16.73 2.25 -7.48
C ASN A 116 17.52 2.46 -6.18
N LYS A 117 16.89 3.02 -5.14
CA LYS A 117 17.52 3.14 -3.81
C LYS A 117 17.88 1.78 -3.21
N ILE A 118 17.00 0.78 -3.35
CA ILE A 118 17.27 -0.59 -2.89
C ILE A 118 18.46 -1.17 -3.66
N LEU A 119 18.47 -1.04 -4.99
CA LEU A 119 19.59 -1.52 -5.81
C LEU A 119 20.91 -0.86 -5.41
N ASP A 120 20.92 0.46 -5.21
CA ASP A 120 22.10 1.20 -4.76
C ASP A 120 22.58 0.77 -3.36
N LEU A 121 21.67 0.41 -2.47
CA LEU A 121 22.01 -0.12 -1.15
C LEU A 121 22.57 -1.54 -1.25
N MET A 122 21.99 -2.37 -2.10
CA MET A 122 22.44 -3.75 -2.34
C MET A 122 23.82 -3.76 -3.00
N ASP A 123 24.05 -2.94 -4.02
CA ASP A 123 25.35 -2.81 -4.69
C ASP A 123 26.42 -2.34 -3.70
N ARG A 124 26.10 -1.34 -2.85
CA ARG A 124 26.98 -0.96 -1.75
C ARG A 124 27.23 -2.10 -0.76
N PHE A 125 26.23 -2.91 -0.44
CA PHE A 125 26.38 -4.03 0.50
C PHE A 125 27.21 -5.18 -0.07
N GLU A 126 27.00 -5.55 -1.34
CA GLU A 126 27.83 -6.55 -2.03
C GLU A 126 29.28 -6.09 -2.14
N ASN A 127 29.50 -4.79 -2.37
CA ASN A 127 30.84 -4.21 -2.44
C ASN A 127 31.53 -4.07 -1.06
N ILE A 128 30.79 -4.10 0.07
CA ILE A 128 31.35 -3.99 1.42
C ILE A 128 31.78 -5.35 2.00
N SER A 129 31.17 -6.46 1.59
CA SER A 129 31.61 -7.79 2.06
C SER A 129 31.45 -8.88 1.00
N PRO A 130 32.47 -9.09 0.13
CA PRO A 130 32.46 -10.21 -0.83
C PRO A 130 32.57 -11.59 -0.16
N PHE A 131 32.60 -11.61 1.17
CA PHE A 131 32.69 -12.79 2.00
C PHE A 131 31.69 -12.72 3.15
N THR A 132 31.07 -13.84 3.48
CA THR A 132 30.18 -14.00 4.63
C THR A 132 30.97 -14.52 5.81
N LEU A 133 30.83 -13.87 6.97
CA LEU A 133 31.32 -14.36 8.26
C LEU A 133 30.19 -15.14 8.93
N ILE A 134 30.44 -16.38 9.32
CA ILE A 134 29.45 -17.22 10.00
C ILE A 134 30.07 -17.92 11.21
N GLU A 135 29.21 -18.22 12.20
CA GLU A 135 29.54 -19.08 13.33
C GLU A 135 28.96 -20.47 13.12
N VAL A 136 29.75 -21.51 13.38
CA VAL A 136 29.33 -22.91 13.27
C VAL A 136 29.70 -23.64 14.56
N ALA A 137 28.72 -24.28 15.20
CA ALA A 137 28.97 -25.11 16.37
C ALA A 137 29.58 -26.46 15.97
N VAL A 138 30.57 -26.92 16.73
CA VAL A 138 31.16 -28.24 16.63
C VAL A 138 30.39 -29.16 17.58
N GLU A 139 29.45 -29.92 17.03
CA GLU A 139 28.59 -30.85 17.76
C GLU A 139 29.26 -32.22 17.91
N GLU A 140 28.73 -33.08 18.78
CA GLU A 140 29.25 -34.42 19.10
C GLU A 140 29.36 -35.33 17.86
N ASN A 141 28.45 -35.16 16.89
CA ASN A 141 28.42 -35.91 15.63
C ASN A 141 29.44 -35.42 14.58
N CYS A 142 30.31 -34.46 14.91
CA CYS A 142 31.35 -33.99 14.02
C CYS A 142 32.36 -35.11 13.71
N LYS A 143 32.65 -35.35 12.43
CA LYS A 143 33.57 -36.42 11.99
C LYS A 143 35.03 -36.23 12.39
N PHE A 144 35.39 -35.01 12.77
CA PHE A 144 36.78 -34.59 12.94
C PHE A 144 37.14 -34.26 14.38
N ILE A 145 36.29 -34.61 15.35
CA ILE A 145 36.60 -34.46 16.78
C ILE A 145 37.97 -35.06 17.09
N GLY A 146 38.82 -34.28 17.76
CA GLY A 146 40.18 -34.64 18.12
C GLY A 146 41.23 -34.49 17.00
N LYS A 147 40.84 -34.20 15.76
CA LYS A 147 41.77 -33.95 14.64
C LYS A 147 42.13 -32.49 14.49
N LYS A 148 43.32 -32.21 13.96
CA LYS A 148 43.74 -30.84 13.66
C LYS A 148 43.11 -30.33 12.37
N VAL A 149 42.82 -29.04 12.30
CA VAL A 149 42.28 -28.37 11.11
C VAL A 149 43.14 -28.57 9.85
N ASN A 150 44.46 -28.64 10.01
CA ASN A 150 45.39 -28.89 8.90
C ASN A 150 45.39 -30.35 8.44
N GLU A 151 45.17 -31.32 9.33
CA GLU A 151 45.11 -32.75 8.98
C GLU A 151 43.93 -33.06 8.07
N VAL A 152 42.82 -32.35 8.29
CA VAL A 152 41.58 -32.49 7.52
C VAL A 152 41.53 -31.56 6.30
N LYS A 153 42.59 -30.80 6.04
CA LYS A 153 42.73 -29.88 4.91
C LYS A 153 41.50 -28.95 4.76
N PHE A 154 41.01 -28.41 5.87
CA PHE A 154 39.73 -27.68 5.96
C PHE A 154 39.54 -26.64 4.85
N TRP A 155 40.53 -25.78 4.62
CA TRP A 155 40.47 -24.75 3.58
C TRP A 155 40.39 -25.33 2.17
N GLN A 156 41.12 -26.43 1.88
CA GLN A 156 41.10 -27.05 0.55
C GLN A 156 39.77 -27.75 0.25
N GLN A 157 39.11 -28.32 1.27
CA GLN A 157 37.83 -29.03 1.09
C GLN A 157 36.63 -28.08 1.11
N THR A 158 36.67 -27.02 1.91
CA THR A 158 35.53 -26.09 2.07
C THR A 158 35.67 -24.80 1.25
N GLY A 159 36.90 -24.40 0.89
CA GLY A 159 37.19 -23.08 0.34
C GLY A 159 36.95 -21.94 1.33
N THR A 160 36.85 -22.24 2.63
CA THR A 160 36.58 -21.27 3.69
C THR A 160 37.76 -21.14 4.63
N THR A 161 37.98 -19.94 5.17
CA THR A 161 39.07 -19.64 6.10
C THR A 161 38.52 -19.55 7.52
N MET A 162 39.09 -20.32 8.43
CA MET A 162 38.76 -20.22 9.86
C MET A 162 39.50 -19.04 10.49
N VAL A 163 38.75 -18.09 11.04
CA VAL A 163 39.29 -16.82 11.56
C VAL A 163 39.42 -16.85 13.08
N ALA A 164 38.49 -17.52 13.76
CA ALA A 164 38.50 -17.63 15.21
C ALA A 164 37.76 -18.91 15.65
N TYR A 165 37.90 -19.27 16.91
CA TYR A 165 36.96 -20.17 17.59
C TYR A 165 36.69 -19.67 19.00
N ARG A 166 35.53 -20.03 19.52
CA ARG A 166 35.09 -19.74 20.88
C ARG A 166 34.97 -21.03 21.64
N ARG A 167 35.65 -21.10 22.79
CA ARG A 167 35.61 -22.22 23.72
C ARG A 167 35.11 -21.73 25.07
N GLY A 168 33.88 -22.10 25.41
CA GLY A 168 33.19 -21.52 26.56
C GLY A 168 33.04 -20.01 26.43
N LYS A 169 33.73 -19.25 27.29
CA LYS A 169 33.73 -17.77 27.31
C LYS A 169 34.93 -17.14 26.60
N GLU A 170 35.93 -17.93 26.23
CA GLU A 170 37.15 -17.42 25.58
C GLU A 170 37.00 -17.44 24.06
N ILE A 171 37.44 -16.36 23.41
CA ILE A 171 37.51 -16.24 21.96
C ILE A 171 38.98 -16.19 21.57
N ILE A 172 39.41 -17.14 20.74
CA ILE A 172 40.77 -17.21 20.22
C ILE A 172 40.72 -16.82 18.74
N ILE A 173 41.35 -15.68 18.43
CA ILE A 173 41.50 -15.17 17.07
C ILE A 173 42.75 -15.78 16.44
N SER A 174 42.69 -16.04 15.13
CA SER A 174 43.78 -16.62 14.35
C SER A 174 44.30 -17.94 14.96
N PRO A 175 43.44 -18.98 15.07
CA PRO A 175 43.78 -20.26 15.70
C PRO A 175 44.99 -20.99 15.11
N GLY A 176 45.40 -20.63 13.88
CA GLY A 176 46.47 -21.29 13.16
C GLY A 176 46.14 -22.74 12.73
N PRO A 177 47.12 -23.46 12.19
CA PRO A 177 46.91 -24.81 11.64
C PRO A 177 46.72 -25.90 12.71
N ASN A 178 46.90 -25.54 13.99
CA ASN A 178 46.94 -26.48 15.11
C ASN A 178 45.62 -26.56 15.90
N TYR A 179 44.58 -25.82 15.49
CA TYR A 179 43.25 -25.97 16.10
C TYR A 179 42.78 -27.41 16.00
N ILE A 180 42.28 -27.93 17.11
CA ILE A 180 41.73 -29.28 17.23
C ILE A 180 40.22 -29.14 17.39
N PHE A 181 39.45 -29.77 16.50
CA PHE A 181 38.00 -29.78 16.61
C PHE A 181 37.61 -30.43 17.94
N THR A 182 36.95 -29.65 18.78
CA THR A 182 36.53 -30.07 20.12
C THR A 182 35.04 -29.83 20.24
N GLU A 183 34.33 -30.81 20.78
CA GLU A 183 32.89 -30.72 21.00
C GLU A 183 32.56 -29.50 21.87
N GLY A 184 31.52 -28.76 21.48
CA GLY A 184 31.06 -27.54 22.15
C GLY A 184 31.81 -26.27 21.75
N ASP A 185 32.87 -26.36 20.93
CA ASP A 185 33.47 -25.18 20.32
C ASP A 185 32.53 -24.53 19.30
N ILE A 186 32.65 -23.21 19.14
CA ILE A 186 32.01 -22.49 18.03
C ILE A 186 33.10 -21.89 17.16
N ILE A 187 33.25 -22.40 15.93
CA ILE A 187 34.22 -21.90 14.96
C ILE A 187 33.63 -20.73 14.18
N VAL A 188 34.45 -19.73 13.94
CA VAL A 188 34.11 -18.55 13.13
C VAL A 188 34.85 -18.66 11.82
N VAL A 189 34.12 -18.74 10.72
CA VAL A 189 34.66 -18.97 9.38
C VAL A 189 34.20 -17.87 8.43
N ILE A 190 35.11 -17.49 7.54
CA ILE A 190 34.88 -16.50 6.49
C ILE A 190 35.03 -17.18 5.14
N GLY A 191 34.13 -16.89 4.21
CA GLY A 191 34.20 -17.46 2.88
C GLY A 191 33.21 -16.82 1.92
N THR A 192 33.27 -17.22 0.67
CA THR A 192 32.31 -16.81 -0.36
C THR A 192 31.18 -17.83 -0.47
N HIS A 193 30.03 -17.42 -1.03
CA HIS A 193 28.89 -18.25 -1.48
C HIS A 193 28.66 -19.60 -0.77
N ASN A 194 27.54 -19.73 -0.05
CA ASN A 194 27.10 -20.97 0.63
C ASN A 194 28.08 -21.48 1.70
N VAL A 195 28.75 -20.57 2.43
CA VAL A 195 29.76 -20.88 3.47
C VAL A 195 29.22 -21.90 4.49
N TYR A 196 28.02 -21.68 5.03
CA TYR A 196 27.45 -22.56 6.07
C TYR A 196 27.25 -23.98 5.56
N LYS A 197 26.67 -24.14 4.37
CA LYS A 197 26.43 -25.45 3.77
C LYS A 197 27.74 -26.19 3.49
N LYS A 198 28.76 -25.52 2.94
CA LYS A 198 30.07 -26.14 2.68
C LYS A 198 30.72 -26.66 3.96
N VAL A 199 30.70 -25.85 5.02
CA VAL A 199 31.30 -26.24 6.30
C VAL A 199 30.48 -27.31 7.00
N TYR A 200 29.15 -27.19 7.02
CA TYR A 200 28.26 -28.19 7.62
C TYR A 200 28.41 -29.55 6.94
N ASN A 201 28.37 -29.59 5.60
CA ASN A 201 28.53 -30.82 4.84
C ASN A 201 29.91 -31.45 5.09
N PHE A 202 30.97 -30.64 5.13
CA PHE A 202 32.30 -31.13 5.48
C PHE A 202 32.35 -31.77 6.87
N LEU A 203 31.77 -31.12 7.90
CA LEU A 203 31.81 -31.61 9.27
C LEU A 203 30.91 -32.84 9.50
N TYR A 204 29.77 -32.96 8.79
CA TYR A 204 28.70 -33.90 9.15
C TYR A 204 28.23 -34.86 8.02
N GLU A 205 28.34 -34.52 6.72
CA GLU A 205 27.85 -35.41 5.62
C GLU A 205 28.88 -36.46 5.24
N LYS A 206 28.54 -37.76 5.32
CA LYS A 206 29.41 -38.93 5.06
C LYS A 206 30.21 -38.88 3.77
#